data_AF-A0A3L7TG59-F1
#
_entry.id   AF-A0A3L7TG59-F1
#
_cell.length_a   1.000
_cell.length_b   1.000
_cell.length_c   1.000
_cell.angle_alpha   90.00
_cell.angle_beta   90.00
_cell.angle_gamma   90.00
#
_symmetry.space_group_name_H-M   'P 1'
#
loop_
_entity.id
_entity.type
_entity.pdbx_description
1 polymer ?
#
loop_
_entity_poly.entity_id
_entity_poly.type
_entity_poly.pdbx_seq_one_letter_code
_entity_poly.pdbx_strand_id
1 'polypeptide(L)'
;MSSALKIIVLLPVFAGSFLPLQGCKNGPPPVMLVRHILKRDKEQDLGAIAQGSLLHLEKSAEGTATVGEDFKVSLKSKSGDGHGWQCRTPNDPYLLVDAAFETEPTGVVAAGDDLQTIYHLHARAAGKTKIQFALVNSTEPNNAPSETITLEVEVKEVSSK
;
A
#
# COMPACT_ATOMS: atom_id res chain seq x y z
N MET A 1 33.75 47.01 62.70
CA MET A 1 34.46 46.78 63.98
C MET A 1 34.18 45.35 64.42
N SER A 2 35.24 44.56 64.69
CA SER A 2 35.24 43.28 65.43
C SER A 2 34.42 42.11 64.86
N SER A 3 34.81 40.84 64.91
CA SER A 3 36.05 40.17 65.32
C SER A 3 35.96 38.74 64.79
N ALA A 4 37.11 38.17 64.43
CA ALA A 4 37.26 36.75 64.18
C ALA A 4 37.13 35.95 65.49
N LEU A 5 36.61 34.72 65.43
CA LEU A 5 36.94 33.68 66.39
C LEU A 5 37.25 32.37 65.65
N LYS A 6 38.49 31.92 65.78
CA LYS A 6 39.00 30.59 65.40
C LYS A 6 38.46 29.53 66.38
N ILE A 7 38.45 28.26 65.98
CA ILE A 7 39.07 27.09 66.69
C ILE A 7 38.65 25.75 66.04
N ILE A 8 39.62 25.04 65.43
CA ILE A 8 40.18 23.68 65.76
C ILE A 8 39.24 22.51 65.38
N VAL A 9 39.43 21.83 64.24
CA VAL A 9 40.30 20.65 63.93
C VAL A 9 40.00 19.41 64.78
N LEU A 10 39.51 18.32 64.15
CA LEU A 10 40.08 16.96 64.22
C LEU A 10 39.24 15.95 63.39
N LEU A 11 39.90 15.31 62.41
CA LEU A 11 39.52 14.05 61.77
C LEU A 11 39.73 12.88 62.75
N PRO A 12 38.93 11.80 62.68
CA PRO A 12 39.37 10.60 61.94
C PRO A 12 38.20 9.91 61.18
N VAL A 13 38.35 9.54 59.90
CA VAL A 13 38.73 8.19 59.41
C VAL A 13 38.17 7.04 60.27
N PHE A 14 37.20 6.29 59.74
CA PHE A 14 37.24 4.82 59.75
C PHE A 14 36.23 4.20 58.77
N ALA A 15 36.79 3.40 57.86
CA ALA A 15 36.29 2.18 57.21
C ALA A 15 34.80 2.02 56.85
N GLY A 16 34.59 1.77 55.56
CA GLY A 16 34.31 0.39 55.14
C GLY A 16 32.85 -0.04 55.05
N SER A 17 32.38 -0.10 53.81
CA SER A 17 31.52 -1.15 53.24
C SER A 17 30.07 -1.22 53.69
N PHE A 18 29.16 -0.63 52.91
CA PHE A 18 27.86 -1.25 52.59
C PHE A 18 27.36 -0.76 51.21
N LEU A 19 27.49 -1.61 50.19
CA LEU A 19 26.47 -1.70 49.15
C LEU A 19 25.46 -2.75 49.64
N PRO A 20 24.16 -2.50 49.49
CA PRO A 20 23.51 -3.09 48.34
C PRO A 20 22.64 -2.13 47.54
N LEU A 21 22.73 -2.32 46.22
CA LEU A 21 21.72 -1.99 45.21
C LEU A 21 20.31 -2.28 45.72
N GLN A 22 19.42 -1.28 45.70
CA GLN A 22 18.04 -1.41 45.21
C GLN A 22 17.56 -0.05 44.69
N GLY A 23 18.03 0.30 43.49
CA GLY A 23 17.49 1.41 42.71
C GLY A 23 16.18 1.01 42.04
N CYS A 24 15.19 1.88 42.21
CA CYS A 24 14.07 2.14 41.30
C CYS A 24 13.13 0.97 40.96
N LYS A 25 11.99 1.00 41.65
CA LYS A 25 10.68 0.49 41.26
C LYS A 25 10.51 0.35 39.74
N ASN A 26 10.23 -0.88 39.32
CA ASN A 26 9.73 -1.27 38.01
C ASN A 26 8.49 -0.44 37.63
N GLY A 27 8.66 0.61 36.85
CA GLY A 27 7.60 1.13 36.00
C GLY A 27 7.36 0.16 34.83
N PRO A 28 6.12 0.02 34.34
CA PRO A 28 5.86 -0.81 33.17
C PRO A 28 6.69 -0.30 31.98
N PRO A 29 7.27 -1.20 31.16
CA PRO A 29 8.16 -0.80 30.08
C PRO A 29 7.38 0.06 29.06
N PRO A 30 8.04 1.03 28.41
CA PRO A 30 7.46 1.69 27.25
C PRO A 30 7.31 0.61 26.17
N VAL A 31 6.06 0.29 25.81
CA VAL A 31 5.79 -0.53 24.63
C VAL A 31 6.17 0.32 23.43
N MET A 32 7.43 0.22 23.05
CA MET A 32 7.96 0.62 21.77
C MET A 32 7.07 0.03 20.68
N LEU A 33 6.36 0.92 19.98
CA LEU A 33 6.00 0.85 18.57
C LEU A 33 6.09 -0.57 17.98
N VAL A 34 5.14 -1.43 18.32
CA VAL A 34 4.96 -2.68 17.59
C VAL A 34 4.39 -2.27 16.25
N ARG A 35 5.34 -2.14 15.30
CA ARG A 35 5.22 -2.12 13.85
C ARG A 35 3.77 -2.13 13.37
N HIS A 36 3.40 -1.04 12.70
CA HIS A 36 2.37 -0.99 11.67
C HIS A 36 2.57 -2.12 10.64
N ILE A 37 2.26 -3.35 11.01
CA ILE A 37 1.91 -4.44 10.11
C ILE A 37 0.40 -4.59 10.26
N LEU A 38 -0.30 -3.50 9.92
CA LEU A 38 -1.67 -3.62 9.46
C LEU A 38 -1.57 -4.50 8.21
N LYS A 39 -1.98 -5.76 8.37
CA LYS A 39 -2.56 -6.61 7.33
C LYS A 39 -2.21 -6.15 5.91
N ARG A 40 -1.02 -6.51 5.42
CA ARG A 40 -0.88 -6.74 3.98
C ARG A 40 -1.71 -7.98 3.72
N ASP A 41 -3.00 -7.81 3.48
CA ASP A 41 -3.74 -8.79 2.71
C ASP A 41 -2.89 -9.09 1.48
N LYS A 42 -2.68 -10.38 1.25
CA LYS A 42 -1.61 -10.96 0.44
C LYS A 42 -1.69 -10.46 -1.02
N GLU A 43 -1.22 -9.24 -1.26
CA GLU A 43 -1.14 -8.57 -2.54
C GLU A 43 -0.37 -9.48 -3.49
N GLN A 44 -0.90 -9.65 -4.69
CA GLN A 44 -0.24 -10.46 -5.70
C GLN A 44 0.96 -9.68 -6.24
N ASP A 45 2.17 -10.20 -6.03
CA ASP A 45 3.35 -9.67 -6.70
C ASP A 45 3.38 -10.16 -8.16
N LEU A 46 3.22 -9.23 -9.09
CA LEU A 46 3.26 -9.44 -10.54
C LEU A 46 4.69 -9.35 -11.11
N GLY A 47 5.66 -8.88 -10.31
CA GLY A 47 7.03 -8.67 -10.75
C GLY A 47 7.15 -7.59 -11.84
N ALA A 48 7.94 -7.87 -12.88
CA ALA A 48 8.09 -6.97 -14.03
C ALA A 48 6.99 -7.23 -15.06
N ILE A 49 6.16 -6.21 -15.30
CA ILE A 49 5.10 -6.20 -16.30
C ILE A 49 5.74 -5.80 -17.63
N ALA A 50 5.69 -6.70 -18.61
CA ALA A 50 6.25 -6.45 -19.94
C ALA A 50 5.26 -5.75 -20.87
N GLN A 51 5.78 -5.03 -21.86
CA GLN A 51 5.00 -4.52 -23.00
C GLN A 51 4.01 -5.56 -23.56
N GLY A 52 2.75 -5.16 -23.69
CA GLY A 52 1.67 -5.96 -24.27
C GLY A 52 1.10 -7.03 -23.36
N SER A 53 1.53 -7.12 -22.09
CA SER A 53 1.03 -8.13 -21.16
C SER A 53 -0.46 -7.94 -20.86
N LEU A 54 -1.18 -9.05 -20.71
CA LEU A 54 -2.53 -9.07 -20.14
C LEU A 54 -2.47 -9.61 -18.72
N LEU A 55 -2.75 -8.74 -17.74
CA LEU A 55 -2.72 -9.06 -16.32
C LEU A 55 -4.13 -9.45 -15.87
N HIS A 56 -4.32 -10.71 -15.49
CA HIS A 56 -5.57 -11.16 -14.89
C HIS A 56 -5.55 -10.89 -13.39
N LEU A 57 -6.35 -9.93 -12.92
CA LEU A 57 -6.41 -9.55 -11.52
C LEU A 57 -7.68 -10.12 -10.88
N GLU A 58 -7.50 -10.95 -9.86
CA GLU A 58 -8.58 -11.45 -9.00
C GLU A 58 -8.56 -10.82 -7.60
N LYS A 59 -7.49 -10.09 -7.29
CA LYS A 59 -7.26 -9.38 -6.02
C LYS A 59 -6.25 -8.27 -6.24
N SER A 60 -6.06 -7.41 -5.24
CA SER A 60 -5.04 -6.37 -5.29
C SER A 60 -3.65 -6.94 -5.55
N ALA A 61 -2.88 -6.21 -6.34
CA ALA A 61 -1.61 -6.65 -6.86
C ALA A 61 -0.60 -5.50 -6.89
N GLU A 62 0.68 -5.84 -6.80
CA GLU A 62 1.80 -4.92 -6.97
C GLU A 62 2.65 -5.36 -8.16
N GLY A 63 3.24 -4.42 -8.89
CA GLY A 63 4.09 -4.73 -10.02
C GLY A 63 5.03 -3.57 -10.37
N THR A 64 5.92 -3.84 -11.31
CA THR A 64 6.84 -2.85 -11.84
C THR A 64 6.69 -2.78 -13.35
N ALA A 65 6.65 -1.57 -13.91
CA ALA A 65 6.60 -1.33 -15.33
C ALA A 65 7.70 -0.34 -15.72
N THR A 66 7.98 -0.19 -17.00
CA THR A 66 8.93 0.79 -17.54
C THR A 66 8.17 1.90 -18.25
N VAL A 67 8.67 3.14 -18.20
CA VAL A 67 8.10 4.24 -18.97
C VAL A 67 8.03 3.86 -20.46
N GLY A 68 6.91 4.15 -21.10
CA GLY A 68 6.62 3.77 -22.47
C GLY A 68 6.06 2.36 -22.63
N GLU A 69 5.94 1.58 -21.55
CA GLU A 69 5.27 0.28 -21.62
C GLU A 69 3.74 0.41 -21.56
N ASP A 70 3.07 -0.28 -22.48
CA ASP A 70 1.62 -0.44 -22.50
C ASP A 70 1.28 -1.86 -22.10
N PHE A 71 0.25 -2.04 -21.27
CA PHE A 71 -0.24 -3.35 -20.86
C PHE A 71 -1.74 -3.29 -20.60
N LYS A 72 -2.36 -4.46 -20.43
CA LYS A 72 -3.78 -4.60 -20.18
C LYS A 72 -4.04 -5.22 -18.83
N VAL A 73 -5.16 -4.85 -18.20
CA VAL A 73 -5.67 -5.47 -16.98
C VAL A 73 -7.03 -6.06 -17.28
N SER A 74 -7.19 -7.36 -17.08
CA SER A 74 -8.46 -8.07 -17.16
C SER A 74 -9.01 -8.33 -15.76
N LEU A 75 -10.26 -7.94 -15.56
CA LEU A 75 -11.01 -8.13 -14.32
C LEU A 75 -12.25 -8.97 -14.60
N LYS A 76 -12.42 -10.06 -13.85
CA LYS A 76 -13.55 -10.97 -14.00
C LYS A 76 -14.81 -10.40 -13.33
N SER A 77 -15.95 -10.53 -13.98
CA SER A 77 -17.29 -10.29 -13.44
C SER A 77 -18.28 -11.30 -14.02
N LYS A 78 -19.57 -11.13 -13.69
CA LYS A 78 -20.65 -11.94 -14.26
C LYS A 78 -21.51 -11.09 -15.18
N SER A 79 -21.97 -11.67 -16.28
CA SER A 79 -22.94 -11.02 -17.16
C SER A 79 -24.32 -10.98 -16.52
N GLY A 80 -25.07 -9.90 -16.73
CA GLY A 80 -26.50 -9.81 -16.40
C GLY A 80 -26.84 -9.64 -14.91
N ASP A 81 -25.85 -9.46 -14.03
CA ASP A 81 -26.06 -9.21 -12.59
C ASP A 81 -26.10 -7.70 -12.23
N GLY A 82 -25.98 -6.82 -13.22
CA GLY A 82 -25.96 -5.37 -13.07
C GLY A 82 -24.61 -4.80 -12.59
N HIS A 83 -23.63 -5.64 -12.31
CA HIS A 83 -22.31 -5.24 -11.84
C HIS A 83 -21.34 -5.02 -13.00
N GLY A 84 -20.52 -3.97 -12.88
CA GLY A 84 -19.46 -3.67 -13.83
C GLY A 84 -18.27 -3.04 -13.14
N TRP A 85 -17.07 -3.39 -13.61
CA TRP A 85 -15.84 -2.77 -13.12
C TRP A 85 -15.76 -1.33 -13.63
N GLN A 86 -15.37 -0.41 -12.75
CA GLN A 86 -15.06 0.98 -13.07
C GLN A 86 -13.68 1.36 -12.53
N CYS A 87 -12.84 1.94 -13.39
CA CYS A 87 -11.62 2.59 -12.93
C CYS A 87 -11.95 3.90 -12.19
N ARG A 88 -11.42 4.07 -10.98
CA ARG A 88 -11.61 5.28 -10.16
C ARG A 88 -10.49 6.30 -10.34
N THR A 89 -9.34 5.88 -10.84
CA THR A 89 -8.15 6.71 -11.03
C THR A 89 -7.62 6.66 -12.47
N PRO A 90 -8.44 6.99 -13.49
CA PRO A 90 -8.04 6.83 -14.89
C PRO A 90 -6.94 7.82 -15.34
N ASN A 91 -6.90 9.01 -14.75
CA ASN A 91 -6.00 10.11 -15.14
C ASN A 91 -4.80 10.25 -14.20
N ASP A 92 -4.17 9.14 -13.83
CA ASP A 92 -2.97 9.19 -13.00
C ASP A 92 -1.75 9.68 -13.82
N PRO A 93 -0.88 10.55 -13.25
CA PRO A 93 0.26 11.11 -13.96
C PRO A 93 1.34 10.09 -14.38
N TYR A 94 1.43 8.95 -13.69
CA TYR A 94 2.46 7.93 -13.95
C TYR A 94 1.93 6.79 -14.82
N LEU A 95 0.65 6.44 -14.65
CA LEU A 95 0.01 5.32 -15.34
C LEU A 95 -1.39 5.71 -15.80
N LEU A 96 -1.55 6.06 -17.08
CA LEU A 96 -2.87 6.38 -17.63
C LEU A 96 -3.67 5.09 -17.85
N VAL A 97 -4.95 5.10 -17.49
CA VAL A 97 -5.92 4.10 -17.95
C VAL A 97 -6.81 4.71 -19.03
N ASP A 98 -6.97 4.01 -20.14
CA ASP A 98 -7.88 4.43 -21.21
C ASP A 98 -9.33 4.51 -20.72
N ALA A 99 -10.05 5.52 -21.21
CA ALA A 99 -11.47 5.69 -20.90
C ALA A 99 -12.34 4.58 -21.52
N ALA A 100 -11.87 4.00 -22.63
CA ALA A 100 -12.49 2.85 -23.28
C ALA A 100 -11.93 1.55 -22.70
N PHE A 101 -12.79 0.55 -22.56
CA PHE A 101 -12.42 -0.80 -22.15
C PHE A 101 -13.04 -1.82 -23.11
N GLU A 102 -12.40 -2.98 -23.21
CA GLU A 102 -12.92 -4.12 -23.97
C GLU A 102 -13.70 -5.05 -23.03
N THR A 103 -14.60 -5.84 -23.59
CA THR A 103 -15.26 -6.93 -22.84
C THR A 103 -15.13 -8.26 -23.56
N GLU A 104 -14.81 -9.31 -22.81
CA GLU A 104 -14.74 -10.67 -23.32
C GLU A 104 -15.66 -11.62 -22.52
N PRO A 105 -16.42 -12.52 -23.17
CA PRO A 105 -16.56 -12.65 -24.63
C PRO A 105 -17.30 -11.46 -25.25
N THR A 106 -17.04 -11.21 -26.53
CA THR A 106 -17.74 -10.17 -27.31
C THR A 106 -19.13 -10.65 -27.73
N GLY A 107 -20.08 -9.71 -27.87
CA GLY A 107 -21.45 -10.02 -28.31
C GLY A 107 -22.42 -10.31 -27.16
N VAL A 108 -23.48 -11.06 -27.45
CA VAL A 108 -24.53 -11.38 -26.46
C VAL A 108 -24.03 -12.50 -25.56
N VAL A 109 -23.93 -12.21 -24.26
CA VAL A 109 -23.49 -13.15 -23.22
C VAL A 109 -24.69 -13.49 -22.34
N ALA A 110 -24.91 -14.77 -22.06
CA ALA A 110 -26.04 -15.17 -21.23
C ALA A 110 -25.85 -14.66 -19.78
N ALA A 111 -26.95 -14.35 -19.10
CA ALA A 111 -26.90 -13.92 -17.71
C ALA A 111 -26.29 -15.03 -16.83
N GLY A 112 -25.35 -14.68 -15.96
CA GLY A 112 -24.62 -15.59 -15.08
C GLY A 112 -23.31 -16.15 -15.64
N ASP A 113 -23.07 -16.00 -16.95
CA ASP A 113 -21.81 -16.40 -17.57
C ASP A 113 -20.66 -15.47 -17.15
N ASP A 114 -19.43 -15.98 -17.29
CA ASP A 114 -18.22 -15.21 -17.03
C ASP A 114 -18.05 -14.09 -18.06
N LEU A 115 -17.76 -12.89 -17.56
CA LEU A 115 -17.41 -11.72 -18.35
C LEU A 115 -16.07 -11.18 -17.85
N GLN A 116 -15.25 -10.67 -18.75
CA GLN A 116 -14.01 -9.97 -18.43
C GLN A 116 -14.12 -8.53 -18.91
N THR A 117 -13.77 -7.58 -18.05
CA THR A 117 -13.57 -6.17 -18.41
C THR A 117 -12.07 -5.94 -18.54
N ILE A 118 -11.64 -5.49 -19.72
CA ILE A 118 -10.22 -5.33 -20.06
C ILE A 118 -9.90 -3.86 -20.23
N TYR A 119 -9.10 -3.33 -19.31
CA TYR A 119 -8.58 -1.96 -19.34
C TYR A 119 -7.22 -1.92 -20.02
N HIS A 120 -6.96 -0.87 -20.81
CA HIS A 120 -5.64 -0.57 -21.35
C HIS A 120 -4.95 0.46 -20.48
N LEU A 121 -3.69 0.20 -20.15
CA LEU A 121 -2.87 1.03 -19.28
C LEU A 121 -1.58 1.42 -19.99
N HIS A 122 -1.15 2.66 -19.77
CA HIS A 122 0.01 3.27 -20.42
C HIS A 122 0.94 3.87 -19.37
N ALA A 123 2.13 3.31 -19.22
CA ALA A 123 3.15 3.82 -18.31
C ALA A 123 3.79 5.07 -18.91
N ARG A 124 3.50 6.25 -18.34
CA ARG A 124 3.85 7.56 -18.94
C ARG A 124 5.06 8.23 -18.31
N ALA A 125 5.25 8.03 -17.02
CA ALA A 125 6.30 8.69 -16.26
C ALA A 125 6.76 7.81 -15.11
N ALA A 126 8.04 7.91 -14.73
CA ALA A 126 8.56 7.15 -13.61
C ALA A 126 7.98 7.65 -12.29
N GLY A 127 7.64 6.71 -11.41
CA GLY A 127 7.00 7.01 -10.13
C GLY A 127 6.25 5.81 -9.59
N LYS A 128 5.68 5.97 -8.40
CA LYS A 128 4.82 4.96 -7.78
C LYS A 128 3.39 5.45 -7.79
N THR A 129 2.47 4.60 -8.25
CA THR A 129 1.05 4.91 -8.29
C THR A 129 0.18 3.71 -7.90
N LYS A 130 -1.09 3.99 -7.61
CA LYS A 130 -2.13 3.02 -7.31
C LYS A 130 -3.33 3.28 -8.22
N ILE A 131 -3.68 2.27 -9.01
CA ILE A 131 -4.87 2.26 -9.84
C ILE A 131 -5.96 1.47 -9.14
N GLN A 132 -7.12 2.10 -8.91
CA GLN A 132 -8.24 1.46 -8.23
C GLN A 132 -9.33 1.10 -9.23
N PHE A 133 -9.74 -0.16 -9.21
CA PHE A 133 -10.89 -0.69 -9.92
C PHE A 133 -11.95 -1.07 -8.91
N ALA A 134 -13.17 -0.57 -9.11
CA ALA A 134 -14.30 -0.81 -8.22
C ALA A 134 -15.41 -1.54 -8.99
N LEU A 135 -15.87 -2.66 -8.47
CA LEU A 135 -17.03 -3.38 -8.99
C LEU A 135 -18.27 -2.67 -8.44
N VAL A 136 -19.07 -2.09 -9.32
CA VAL A 136 -20.26 -1.33 -8.92
C VAL A 136 -21.50 -1.88 -9.57
N ASN A 137 -22.60 -1.86 -8.83
CA ASN A 137 -23.92 -2.14 -9.38
C ASN A 137 -24.49 -0.87 -10.01
N SER A 138 -24.73 -0.92 -11.32
CA SER A 138 -25.29 0.20 -12.11
C SER A 138 -26.74 0.56 -11.76
N THR A 139 -27.44 -0.34 -11.06
CA THR A 139 -28.85 -0.15 -10.68
C THR A 139 -29.02 0.40 -9.26
N GLU A 140 -27.95 0.42 -8.45
CA GLU A 140 -28.00 0.91 -7.07
C GLU A 140 -27.71 2.41 -6.98
N PRO A 141 -28.50 3.17 -6.21
CA PRO A 141 -28.21 4.57 -5.96
C PRO A 141 -26.90 4.67 -5.15
N ASN A 142 -26.03 5.60 -5.57
CA ASN A 142 -24.71 5.92 -4.99
C ASN A 142 -23.49 5.15 -5.54
N ASN A 143 -23.65 4.15 -6.43
CA ASN A 143 -22.53 3.42 -7.04
C ASN A 143 -21.49 2.93 -6.01
N ALA A 144 -21.96 2.46 -4.85
CA ALA A 144 -21.07 1.92 -3.82
C ALA A 144 -20.37 0.67 -4.37
N PRO A 145 -19.05 0.54 -4.19
CA PRO A 145 -18.34 -0.63 -4.70
C PRO A 145 -18.65 -1.87 -3.84
N SER A 146 -19.08 -2.95 -4.47
CA SER A 146 -19.20 -4.27 -3.83
C SER A 146 -17.84 -4.96 -3.68
N GLU A 147 -16.91 -4.63 -4.58
CA GLU A 147 -15.52 -5.08 -4.55
C GLU A 147 -14.58 -3.95 -5.00
N THR A 148 -13.35 -3.94 -4.50
CA THR A 148 -12.30 -3.02 -4.98
C THR A 148 -10.98 -3.77 -5.10
N ILE A 149 -10.40 -3.71 -6.30
CA ILE A 149 -9.07 -4.25 -6.61
C ILE A 149 -8.13 -3.08 -6.85
N THR A 150 -7.00 -3.07 -6.17
CA THR A 150 -5.96 -2.04 -6.34
C THR A 150 -4.75 -2.64 -7.04
N LEU A 151 -4.29 -1.99 -8.10
CA LEU A 151 -3.02 -2.28 -8.76
C LEU A 151 -2.00 -1.21 -8.37
N GLU A 152 -1.01 -1.58 -7.57
CA GLU A 152 0.14 -0.72 -7.27
C GLU A 152 1.23 -0.93 -8.31
N VAL A 153 1.68 0.13 -8.97
CA VAL A 153 2.72 0.05 -9.99
C VAL A 153 3.85 1.02 -9.67
N GLU A 154 5.07 0.48 -9.59
CA GLU A 154 6.29 1.27 -9.66
C GLU A 154 6.75 1.34 -11.12
N VAL A 155 6.53 2.49 -11.76
CA VAL A 155 7.02 2.79 -13.10
C VAL A 155 8.47 3.25 -13.00
N LYS A 156 9.37 2.58 -13.70
CA LYS A 156 10.81 2.86 -13.76
C LYS A 156 11.16 3.59 -15.04
N GLU A 157 12.18 4.42 -14.98
CA GLU A 157 12.72 5.09 -16.17
C GLU A 157 13.21 4.08 -17.21
N VAL A 158 13.08 4.43 -18.49
CA VAL A 158 13.77 3.69 -19.56
C VAL A 158 15.26 3.92 -19.37
N SER A 159 16.01 2.84 -19.12
CA SER A 159 17.47 2.94 -19.13
C SER A 159 17.91 3.27 -20.55
N SER A 160 18.24 4.55 -20.78
CA SER A 160 18.82 5.01 -22.04
C SER A 160 20.22 4.40 -22.17
N LYS A 161 20.44 3.60 -23.22
CA LYS A 161 21.73 3.00 -23.55
C LYS A 161 22.47 3.84 -24.57
#